data_AF-A0A5P9H143-F1
#
_entry.id   AF-A0A5P9H143-F1
#
_cell.length_a   1.000
_cell.length_b   1.000
_cell.length_c   1.000
_cell.angle_alpha   90.00
_cell.angle_beta   90.00
_cell.angle_gamma   90.00
#
_symmetry.space_group_name_H-M   'P 1'
#
loop_
_entity.id
_entity.type
_entity.pdbx_description
1 polymer ?
#
loop_
_entity_poly.entity_id
_entity_poly.type
_entity_poly.pdbx_seq_one_letter_code
_entity_poly.pdbx_strand_id
1 'polypeptide(L)'
;MATIPGTPGNDTLQGTNDPDTITGAGGNDRISGEGGSDCIDGGSGDDVLFGDAGEGTALGSDASPLVLDIDNLVSDSSSGNNCAQVGDVAVYSNVATLEDGTPISARLILTAKSDKDLAVDLSGGAGFEILLNGDFDARDVGETASFRLEFFDPATGQNVALNSVATWNDIDRNSPGDQESVIIDAGSFTDFSTSGDTSLNVTTSGGVVNAAGTETNDPSDQDAWFSASFENREFIEFTLETRTGQSGFSLSGDLIDDPVVTPFVEGNDTIFGGTGNDQIFGQGGNDSLSGGDGDDTIEGGSGNDTIDGGAGNDRIDAGDGCDIVEGGAGNDTIFGGGDNDNLNGGADRDTFIINQLGTSGVNNTTVNGGSTGDDYDTLDITPLLDDGWTVTNFVKNPETNGNPGFNGQIQLQRGQETANINYTDIEELIVCFTPGAQIATPQGTRAVETLRPGDRVFTRDNGIREIRWVGRRDLGAADLAAMPKFQPILIRKGALGADMPDRDMLVSPNHRMLLANELAEVMFGEREVLIAAKHLTGLDGVDRAVTDRVSYIHLMFDHHEVILADAAWSESFQPGDYSMRGVGQESRDEILTLFPELATQAGLAGYHSARLSLKAHEAKLLVDQALR
;
A
#
# COMPACT_ATOMS: atom_id res chain seq x y z
N MET A 1 -17.65 18.45 -19.23
CA MET A 1 -19.12 18.48 -19.00
C MET A 1 -19.95 18.08 -20.23
N ALA A 2 -19.69 16.89 -20.76
CA ALA A 2 -20.68 15.96 -21.28
C ALA A 2 -21.63 15.46 -20.18
N THR A 3 -22.42 14.44 -20.51
CA THR A 3 -23.19 13.63 -19.54
C THR A 3 -23.32 12.25 -20.17
N ILE A 4 -22.81 11.22 -19.50
CA ILE A 4 -22.52 9.90 -20.10
C ILE A 4 -23.35 8.83 -19.37
N PRO A 5 -24.53 8.46 -19.90
CA PRO A 5 -25.37 7.42 -19.31
C PRO A 5 -25.06 6.04 -19.90
N GLY A 6 -24.71 5.10 -19.04
CA GLY A 6 -24.65 3.66 -19.30
C GLY A 6 -26.03 3.00 -19.37
N THR A 7 -26.04 1.69 -19.20
CA THR A 7 -27.19 0.82 -19.43
C THR A 7 -27.34 -0.23 -18.32
N PRO A 8 -28.47 -0.98 -18.25
CA PRO A 8 -28.67 -2.04 -17.26
C PRO A 8 -27.84 -3.33 -17.52
N GLY A 9 -26.56 -3.20 -17.86
CA GLY A 9 -25.59 -4.30 -17.80
C GLY A 9 -24.24 -3.98 -18.44
N ASN A 10 -23.16 -4.16 -17.66
CA ASN A 10 -21.73 -4.24 -18.02
C ASN A 10 -21.32 -3.31 -19.16
N ASP A 11 -21.21 -2.02 -18.85
CA ASP A 11 -20.66 -0.99 -19.73
C ASP A 11 -19.19 -0.67 -19.43
N THR A 12 -18.56 0.07 -20.34
CA THR A 12 -17.26 0.72 -20.13
C THR A 12 -17.41 2.16 -20.58
N LEU A 13 -17.22 3.10 -19.65
CA LEU A 13 -17.54 4.51 -19.80
C LEU A 13 -16.30 5.35 -19.50
N GLN A 14 -16.06 6.36 -20.33
CA GLN A 14 -14.91 7.25 -20.28
C GLN A 14 -15.40 8.69 -20.39
N GLY A 15 -14.92 9.56 -19.51
CA GLY A 15 -15.18 10.99 -19.48
C GLY A 15 -14.34 11.79 -20.47
N THR A 16 -13.98 13.01 -20.09
CA THR A 16 -13.20 13.96 -20.88
C THR A 16 -12.43 14.91 -19.96
N ASN A 17 -11.38 15.56 -20.46
CA ASN A 17 -10.58 16.59 -19.75
C ASN A 17 -11.34 17.90 -19.38
N ASP A 18 -12.66 17.85 -19.18
CA ASP A 18 -13.56 18.92 -18.73
C ASP A 18 -14.57 18.28 -17.76
N PRO A 19 -14.70 18.70 -16.48
CA PRO A 19 -15.63 18.19 -15.46
C PRO A 19 -16.95 17.58 -15.95
N ASP A 20 -17.10 16.25 -15.89
CA ASP A 20 -18.19 15.48 -16.51
C ASP A 20 -19.28 15.03 -15.51
N THR A 21 -20.15 14.11 -15.94
CA THR A 21 -21.15 13.44 -15.11
C THR A 21 -21.47 12.10 -15.76
N ILE A 22 -21.12 11.00 -15.09
CA ILE A 22 -21.16 9.64 -15.64
C ILE A 22 -22.00 8.76 -14.73
N THR A 23 -22.77 7.84 -15.32
CA THR A 23 -23.62 6.92 -14.57
C THR A 23 -23.64 5.56 -15.24
N GLY A 24 -23.14 4.50 -14.59
CA GLY A 24 -23.22 3.12 -15.11
C GLY A 24 -24.67 2.64 -15.15
N ALA A 25 -25.34 2.80 -14.00
CA ALA A 25 -26.71 2.38 -13.67
C ALA A 25 -26.92 0.87 -13.45
N GLY A 26 -25.91 0.03 -13.67
CA GLY A 26 -25.81 -1.31 -13.06
C GLY A 26 -25.76 -2.49 -14.01
N GLY A 27 -25.15 -3.57 -13.55
CA GLY A 27 -24.13 -4.28 -14.31
C GLY A 27 -22.82 -4.21 -13.52
N ASN A 28 -21.79 -4.98 -13.89
CA ASN A 28 -20.44 -4.72 -13.37
C ASN A 28 -19.75 -3.81 -14.39
N ASP A 29 -19.74 -2.53 -14.10
CA ASP A 29 -19.37 -1.45 -15.01
C ASP A 29 -17.93 -0.98 -14.72
N ARG A 30 -17.27 -0.42 -15.75
CA ARG A 30 -15.96 0.23 -15.61
C ARG A 30 -16.06 1.69 -16.02
N ILE A 31 -15.76 2.62 -15.11
CA ILE A 31 -15.99 4.05 -15.31
C ILE A 31 -14.75 4.87 -14.94
N SER A 32 -14.47 5.92 -15.71
CA SER A 32 -13.43 6.92 -15.46
C SER A 32 -13.90 8.31 -15.92
N GLY A 33 -13.54 9.37 -15.20
CA GLY A 33 -13.72 10.77 -15.62
C GLY A 33 -12.65 11.29 -16.60
N GLU A 34 -11.47 10.68 -16.59
CA GLU A 34 -10.23 11.04 -17.32
C GLU A 34 -9.53 12.33 -16.88
N GLY A 35 -10.23 13.43 -16.55
CA GLY A 35 -9.52 14.69 -16.29
C GLY A 35 -10.34 15.84 -15.72
N GLY A 36 -10.21 16.07 -14.42
CA GLY A 36 -10.73 17.25 -13.71
C GLY A 36 -12.11 17.03 -13.08
N SER A 37 -12.39 17.78 -12.00
CA SER A 37 -13.51 17.61 -11.05
C SER A 37 -14.79 16.92 -11.54
N ASP A 38 -14.81 15.59 -11.42
CA ASP A 38 -15.79 14.71 -12.05
C ASP A 38 -16.90 14.22 -11.11
N CYS A 39 -17.92 13.57 -11.67
CA CYS A 39 -19.10 13.09 -10.92
C CYS A 39 -19.58 11.74 -11.45
N ILE A 40 -19.35 10.67 -10.68
CA ILE A 40 -19.47 9.28 -11.11
C ILE A 40 -20.43 8.52 -10.17
N ASP A 41 -21.34 7.74 -10.76
CA ASP A 41 -22.37 6.93 -10.09
C ASP A 41 -22.37 5.53 -10.75
N GLY A 42 -21.72 4.54 -10.15
CA GLY A 42 -21.63 3.16 -10.67
C GLY A 42 -23.02 2.53 -10.76
N GLY A 43 -23.59 2.25 -9.60
CA GLY A 43 -25.03 2.22 -9.38
C GLY A 43 -25.57 0.88 -8.86
N SER A 44 -25.26 -0.25 -9.53
CA SER A 44 -25.55 -1.58 -8.97
C SER A 44 -24.88 -2.76 -9.70
N GLY A 45 -23.80 -3.25 -9.10
CA GLY A 45 -23.00 -4.41 -9.44
C GLY A 45 -21.67 -4.32 -8.71
N ASP A 46 -20.70 -5.17 -9.03
CA ASP A 46 -19.34 -5.04 -8.48
C ASP A 46 -18.52 -4.24 -9.51
N ASP A 47 -18.49 -2.92 -9.34
CA ASP A 47 -18.00 -1.91 -10.31
C ASP A 47 -16.53 -1.54 -10.08
N VAL A 48 -15.91 -0.87 -11.07
CA VAL A 48 -14.55 -0.33 -10.93
C VAL A 48 -14.49 1.12 -11.45
N LEU A 49 -14.29 2.06 -10.54
CA LEU A 49 -14.47 3.50 -10.72
C LEU A 49 -13.17 4.27 -10.47
N PHE A 50 -12.85 5.20 -11.36
CA PHE A 50 -11.65 6.05 -11.33
C PHE A 50 -12.09 7.51 -11.43
N GLY A 51 -11.53 8.40 -10.61
CA GLY A 51 -11.76 9.85 -10.72
C GLY A 51 -11.27 10.36 -12.06
N ASP A 52 -9.96 10.54 -12.19
CA ASP A 52 -9.31 10.81 -13.47
C ASP A 52 -9.10 9.53 -14.31
N ALA A 53 -7.84 9.17 -14.59
CA ALA A 53 -7.37 8.40 -15.75
C ALA A 53 -8.08 7.05 -16.07
N GLY A 54 -8.64 6.89 -17.28
CA GLY A 54 -9.18 5.61 -17.74
C GLY A 54 -10.02 5.49 -19.02
N GLU A 55 -9.39 5.01 -20.09
CA GLU A 55 -9.89 3.80 -20.77
C GLU A 55 -8.70 2.82 -20.83
N GLY A 56 -8.98 1.52 -20.74
CA GLY A 56 -7.96 0.48 -20.66
C GLY A 56 -7.05 0.59 -19.44
N THR A 57 -7.49 1.24 -18.35
CA THR A 57 -6.77 1.16 -17.08
C THR A 57 -7.04 -0.19 -16.37
N ALA A 58 -6.11 -0.60 -15.50
CA ALA A 58 -6.22 -1.66 -14.50
C ALA A 58 -5.03 -1.49 -13.51
N LEU A 59 -5.03 -2.15 -12.36
CA LEU A 59 -3.92 -2.03 -11.39
C LEU A 59 -2.58 -2.37 -12.07
N GLY A 60 -1.73 -1.35 -12.21
CA GLY A 60 -0.51 -1.38 -12.98
C GLY A 60 0.63 -2.09 -12.24
N SER A 61 1.52 -2.71 -13.01
CA SER A 61 2.80 -3.20 -12.50
C SER A 61 3.93 -2.27 -12.90
N ASP A 62 4.80 -1.93 -11.96
CA ASP A 62 5.99 -1.13 -12.20
C ASP A 62 6.89 -1.78 -13.25
N ALA A 63 7.22 -1.00 -14.28
CA ALA A 63 7.95 -1.47 -15.45
C ALA A 63 9.07 -0.50 -15.82
N SER A 64 10.10 -1.01 -16.49
CA SER A 64 11.12 -0.18 -17.14
C SER A 64 10.47 0.84 -18.09
N PRO A 65 11.13 1.99 -18.36
CA PRO A 65 10.69 2.91 -19.41
C PRO A 65 10.50 2.20 -20.75
N LEU A 66 9.58 2.72 -21.56
CA LEU A 66 9.18 2.10 -22.82
C LEU A 66 10.27 2.22 -23.89
N VAL A 67 10.58 1.12 -24.58
CA VAL A 67 11.51 1.08 -25.71
C VAL A 67 10.86 0.53 -26.97
N LEU A 68 11.06 1.20 -28.10
CA LEU A 68 10.79 0.70 -29.44
C LEU A 68 12.13 0.51 -30.16
N ASP A 69 12.53 -0.74 -30.35
CA ASP A 69 13.76 -1.13 -31.07
C ASP A 69 13.38 -1.97 -32.29
N ILE A 70 13.85 -1.57 -33.48
CA ILE A 70 13.59 -2.29 -34.73
C ILE A 70 14.10 -3.75 -34.71
N ASP A 71 15.17 -4.08 -33.96
CA ASP A 71 15.65 -5.47 -33.82
C ASP A 71 14.69 -6.34 -32.98
N ASN A 72 13.75 -5.72 -32.24
CA ASN A 72 12.68 -6.38 -31.49
C ASN A 72 11.33 -6.50 -32.25
N LEU A 73 11.23 -6.00 -33.49
CA LEU A 73 10.01 -6.06 -34.31
C LEU A 73 9.65 -7.52 -34.68
N VAL A 74 8.48 -7.98 -34.25
CA VAL A 74 7.97 -9.35 -34.45
C VAL A 74 7.18 -9.47 -35.75
N SER A 75 6.33 -8.47 -36.05
CA SER A 75 5.51 -8.43 -37.27
C SER A 75 4.91 -7.05 -37.52
N ASP A 76 4.76 -6.66 -38.77
CA ASP A 76 3.95 -5.53 -39.23
C ASP A 76 2.83 -6.04 -40.16
N SER A 77 1.61 -5.50 -40.04
CA SER A 77 0.48 -5.80 -40.93
C SER A 77 0.45 -4.97 -42.21
N SER A 78 1.22 -3.87 -42.26
CA SER A 78 1.17 -2.91 -43.37
C SER A 78 1.47 -3.56 -44.73
N SER A 79 1.03 -2.90 -45.79
CA SER A 79 1.28 -3.38 -47.17
C SER A 79 2.72 -3.16 -47.67
N GLY A 80 3.62 -2.68 -46.80
CA GLY A 80 5.02 -2.38 -47.06
C GLY A 80 5.39 -0.94 -46.65
N ASN A 81 6.68 -0.61 -46.77
CA ASN A 81 7.23 0.66 -46.30
C ASN A 81 6.43 1.88 -46.75
N ASN A 82 6.24 2.84 -45.84
CA ASN A 82 5.43 4.05 -46.00
C ASN A 82 3.92 3.85 -46.31
N CYS A 83 3.40 2.61 -46.32
CA CYS A 83 2.04 2.30 -46.80
C CYS A 83 1.01 2.02 -45.69
N ALA A 84 1.29 2.31 -44.42
CA ALA A 84 0.38 2.00 -43.32
C ALA A 84 -0.96 2.76 -43.41
N GLN A 85 -2.04 2.04 -43.13
CA GLN A 85 -3.42 2.54 -43.09
C GLN A 85 -3.95 2.56 -41.66
N VAL A 86 -5.00 3.34 -41.40
CA VAL A 86 -5.66 3.32 -40.08
C VAL A 86 -6.18 1.91 -39.77
N GLY A 87 -5.76 1.36 -38.63
CA GLY A 87 -5.99 -0.03 -38.22
C GLY A 87 -4.88 -1.03 -38.62
N ASP A 88 -3.80 -0.59 -39.26
CA ASP A 88 -2.57 -1.40 -39.35
C ASP A 88 -1.81 -1.41 -38.01
N VAL A 89 -1.10 -2.51 -37.76
CA VAL A 89 -0.47 -2.84 -36.47
C VAL A 89 0.95 -3.39 -36.67
N ALA A 90 1.92 -2.80 -35.98
CA ALA A 90 3.22 -3.41 -35.73
C ALA A 90 3.28 -3.98 -34.31
N VAL A 91 3.92 -5.14 -34.14
CA VAL A 91 4.07 -5.83 -32.86
C VAL A 91 5.54 -5.87 -32.49
N TYR A 92 5.90 -5.21 -31.40
CA TYR A 92 7.25 -5.14 -30.85
C TYR A 92 7.34 -6.02 -29.60
N SER A 93 8.47 -6.69 -29.42
CA SER A 93 8.77 -7.49 -28.21
C SER A 93 9.70 -6.75 -27.26
N ASN A 94 9.72 -7.14 -25.97
CA ASN A 94 10.62 -6.57 -24.96
C ASN A 94 10.51 -5.02 -24.83
N VAL A 95 9.31 -4.49 -24.98
CA VAL A 95 9.01 -3.04 -24.99
C VAL A 95 9.10 -2.44 -23.57
N ALA A 96 8.88 -3.26 -22.56
CA ALA A 96 9.16 -2.95 -21.16
C ALA A 96 9.51 -4.25 -20.40
N THR A 97 10.01 -4.14 -19.18
CA THR A 97 10.26 -5.27 -18.27
C THR A 97 9.75 -4.94 -16.87
N LEU A 98 8.95 -5.83 -16.26
CA LEU A 98 8.45 -5.66 -14.88
C LEU A 98 9.56 -5.87 -13.84
N GLU A 99 9.34 -5.44 -12.59
CA GLU A 99 10.31 -5.60 -11.49
C GLU A 99 10.77 -7.07 -11.29
N ASP A 100 9.88 -8.04 -11.50
CA ASP A 100 10.19 -9.48 -11.39
C ASP A 100 11.05 -10.05 -12.54
N GLY A 101 11.30 -9.22 -13.57
CA GLY A 101 12.04 -9.58 -14.78
C GLY A 101 11.18 -10.09 -15.94
N THR A 102 9.84 -10.04 -15.85
CA THR A 102 8.93 -10.44 -16.93
C THR A 102 8.96 -9.42 -18.08
N PRO A 103 9.29 -9.84 -19.32
CA PRO A 103 9.32 -8.95 -20.48
C PRO A 103 7.92 -8.76 -21.08
N ILE A 104 7.54 -7.50 -21.28
CA ILE A 104 6.27 -7.09 -21.88
C ILE A 104 6.47 -6.84 -23.38
N SER A 105 5.44 -7.11 -24.19
CA SER A 105 5.40 -6.81 -25.62
C SER A 105 4.29 -5.80 -25.91
N ALA A 106 4.36 -5.10 -27.05
CA ALA A 106 3.36 -4.09 -27.39
C ALA A 106 2.87 -4.14 -28.85
N ARG A 107 1.65 -3.64 -29.06
CA ARG A 107 1.00 -3.47 -30.37
C ARG A 107 0.94 -1.97 -30.66
N LEU A 108 1.77 -1.50 -31.59
CA LEU A 108 1.71 -0.15 -32.12
C LEU A 108 0.65 -0.12 -33.23
N ILE A 109 -0.47 0.55 -32.98
CA ILE A 109 -1.64 0.63 -33.86
C ILE A 109 -1.76 2.05 -34.40
N LEU A 110 -1.86 2.20 -35.73
CA LEU A 110 -2.14 3.50 -36.36
C LEU A 110 -3.65 3.83 -36.24
N THR A 111 -4.02 4.74 -35.33
CA THR A 111 -5.42 5.06 -35.02
C THR A 111 -6.01 6.20 -35.86
N ALA A 112 -5.20 7.18 -36.28
CA ALA A 112 -5.63 8.26 -37.16
C ALA A 112 -4.51 8.83 -38.03
N LYS A 113 -4.89 9.58 -39.09
CA LYS A 113 -4.03 10.50 -39.85
C LYS A 113 -4.84 11.73 -40.23
N SER A 114 -4.24 12.92 -40.24
CA SER A 114 -4.92 14.16 -40.64
C SER A 114 -5.20 14.23 -42.15
N ASP A 115 -4.24 13.88 -43.00
CA ASP A 115 -4.51 13.44 -44.39
C ASP A 115 -4.37 11.92 -44.51
N LYS A 116 -5.37 11.29 -45.13
CA LYS A 116 -5.35 9.89 -45.56
C LYS A 116 -4.15 9.55 -46.47
N ASP A 117 -3.63 10.51 -47.25
CA ASP A 117 -2.51 10.31 -48.18
C ASP A 117 -1.13 10.38 -47.50
N LEU A 118 -1.03 10.84 -46.25
CA LEU A 118 0.22 10.94 -45.48
C LEU A 118 0.97 9.60 -45.45
N ALA A 119 2.25 9.62 -45.82
CA ALA A 119 3.13 8.45 -45.78
C ALA A 119 3.51 8.08 -44.33
N VAL A 120 3.23 6.83 -43.93
CA VAL A 120 3.52 6.29 -42.59
C VAL A 120 4.09 4.88 -42.69
N ASP A 121 5.19 4.63 -41.98
CA ASP A 121 5.81 3.31 -41.80
C ASP A 121 5.86 2.99 -40.29
N LEU A 122 5.47 1.77 -39.92
CA LEU A 122 5.50 1.25 -38.54
C LEU A 122 6.74 0.39 -38.26
N SER A 123 7.66 0.31 -39.24
CA SER A 123 8.81 -0.59 -39.28
C SER A 123 10.09 0.12 -39.77
N GLY A 124 10.20 1.43 -39.52
CA GLY A 124 11.10 2.35 -40.23
C GLY A 124 12.59 1.97 -40.17
N GLY A 125 13.19 2.04 -38.98
CA GLY A 125 14.59 1.71 -38.76
C GLY A 125 15.10 2.13 -37.38
N ALA A 126 16.36 1.80 -37.06
CA ALA A 126 16.94 2.01 -35.74
C ALA A 126 16.98 3.50 -35.35
N GLY A 127 16.21 3.88 -34.32
CA GLY A 127 16.04 5.27 -33.86
C GLY A 127 14.98 6.06 -34.65
N PHE A 128 14.22 5.40 -35.52
CA PHE A 128 13.08 5.93 -36.27
C PHE A 128 12.10 4.79 -36.58
N GLU A 129 11.80 3.98 -35.57
CA GLU A 129 10.90 2.82 -35.63
C GLU A 129 9.52 3.21 -36.19
N ILE A 130 9.06 4.42 -35.86
CA ILE A 130 7.93 5.09 -36.52
C ILE A 130 8.49 6.14 -37.49
N LEU A 131 8.09 6.09 -38.76
CA LEU A 131 8.57 7.03 -39.78
C LEU A 131 7.39 7.68 -40.51
N LEU A 132 7.30 9.02 -40.44
CA LEU A 132 6.30 9.84 -41.13
C LEU A 132 6.93 10.64 -42.26
N ASN A 133 6.12 11.07 -43.24
CA ASN A 133 6.58 11.75 -44.47
C ASN A 133 7.72 10.96 -45.17
N GLY A 134 7.56 9.64 -45.18
CA GLY A 134 8.58 8.69 -45.64
C GLY A 134 8.98 8.85 -47.11
N ASP A 135 8.16 9.51 -47.93
CA ASP A 135 8.37 9.76 -49.37
C ASP A 135 8.75 11.22 -49.71
N PHE A 136 8.95 12.07 -48.69
CA PHE A 136 9.41 13.47 -48.79
C PHE A 136 8.44 14.41 -49.55
N ASP A 137 7.13 14.32 -49.29
CA ASP A 137 6.21 15.34 -49.80
C ASP A 137 6.20 16.58 -48.89
N ALA A 138 6.66 17.70 -49.46
CA ALA A 138 6.67 19.02 -48.83
C ALA A 138 5.28 19.65 -48.67
N ARG A 139 4.20 18.89 -48.87
CA ARG A 139 2.81 19.25 -48.56
C ARG A 139 2.36 18.76 -47.19
N ASP A 140 3.02 17.75 -46.64
CA ASP A 140 2.59 17.02 -45.45
C ASP A 140 3.11 17.68 -44.14
N VAL A 141 3.67 18.89 -44.26
CA VAL A 141 4.22 19.70 -43.15
C VAL A 141 3.10 20.13 -42.20
N GLY A 142 3.19 19.72 -40.94
CA GLY A 142 2.16 19.96 -39.94
C GLY A 142 0.94 19.03 -40.06
N GLU A 143 0.98 18.04 -40.96
CA GLU A 143 0.07 16.89 -40.90
C GLU A 143 0.53 15.94 -39.78
N THR A 144 -0.40 15.16 -39.25
CA THR A 144 -0.18 14.30 -38.07
C THR A 144 -0.65 12.86 -38.28
N ALA A 145 -0.06 11.95 -37.52
CA ALA A 145 -0.52 10.58 -37.34
C ALA A 145 -0.69 10.28 -35.84
N SER A 146 -1.77 9.58 -35.47
CA SER A 146 -2.09 9.20 -34.10
C SER A 146 -1.95 7.69 -33.91
N PHE A 147 -1.47 7.29 -32.74
CA PHE A 147 -1.10 5.91 -32.42
C PHE A 147 -1.64 5.50 -31.05
N ARG A 148 -2.03 4.22 -30.93
CA ARG A 148 -2.21 3.51 -29.65
C ARG A 148 -1.08 2.49 -29.52
N LEU A 149 -0.48 2.39 -28.34
CA LEU A 149 0.53 1.38 -28.01
C LEU A 149 -0.01 0.47 -26.91
N GLU A 150 -0.59 -0.67 -27.28
CA GLU A 150 -1.20 -1.64 -26.34
C GLU A 150 -0.18 -2.61 -25.76
N PHE A 151 -0.05 -2.68 -24.45
CA PHE A 151 0.87 -3.57 -23.74
C PHE A 151 0.24 -4.94 -23.47
N PHE A 152 1.01 -6.02 -23.61
CA PHE A 152 0.54 -7.39 -23.36
C PHE A 152 1.68 -8.34 -22.97
N ASP A 153 1.35 -9.35 -22.15
CA ASP A 153 2.26 -10.46 -21.84
C ASP A 153 2.42 -11.37 -23.07
N PRO A 154 3.63 -11.58 -23.61
CA PRO A 154 3.86 -12.44 -24.77
C PRO A 154 3.61 -13.94 -24.50
N ALA A 155 3.51 -14.39 -23.25
CA ALA A 155 3.26 -15.78 -22.89
C ALA A 155 1.76 -16.17 -22.90
N THR A 156 0.89 -15.31 -22.36
CA THR A 156 -0.57 -15.50 -22.35
C THR A 156 -1.29 -14.82 -23.52
N GLY A 157 -0.73 -13.71 -24.02
CA GLY A 157 -1.37 -12.82 -24.99
C GLY A 157 -2.42 -11.88 -24.39
N GLN A 158 -2.60 -11.87 -23.07
CA GLN A 158 -3.48 -10.93 -22.37
C GLN A 158 -2.82 -9.56 -22.26
N ASN A 159 -3.62 -8.49 -22.30
CA ASN A 159 -3.15 -7.15 -22.01
C ASN A 159 -2.65 -7.06 -20.55
N VAL A 160 -1.77 -6.10 -20.27
CA VAL A 160 -1.16 -5.87 -18.95
C VAL A 160 -1.08 -4.36 -18.72
N ALA A 161 -1.61 -3.87 -17.59
CA ALA A 161 -1.43 -2.48 -17.20
C ALA A 161 -0.03 -2.24 -16.61
N LEU A 162 0.57 -1.09 -16.96
CA LEU A 162 1.92 -0.73 -16.53
C LEU A 162 1.93 0.63 -15.82
N ASN A 163 2.88 0.78 -14.89
CA ASN A 163 3.39 2.07 -14.44
C ASN A 163 4.76 2.27 -15.09
N SER A 164 4.91 3.28 -15.95
CA SER A 164 6.11 3.46 -16.79
C SER A 164 6.23 4.88 -17.35
N VAL A 165 7.29 5.11 -18.13
CA VAL A 165 7.61 6.40 -18.78
C VAL A 165 7.84 6.17 -20.27
N ALA A 166 7.22 7.01 -21.11
CA ALA A 166 7.50 7.09 -22.53
C ALA A 166 8.42 8.29 -22.81
N THR A 167 9.59 8.06 -23.43
CA THR A 167 10.57 9.13 -23.74
C THR A 167 10.87 9.18 -25.23
N TRP A 168 10.66 10.35 -25.85
CA TRP A 168 10.96 10.66 -27.25
C TRP A 168 12.17 11.60 -27.32
N ASN A 169 13.22 11.19 -28.03
CA ASN A 169 14.57 11.79 -27.89
C ASN A 169 15.01 12.76 -29.00
N ASP A 170 14.36 12.76 -30.17
CA ASP A 170 14.88 13.42 -31.39
C ASP A 170 13.84 14.34 -32.03
N ILE A 171 13.25 15.25 -31.25
CA ILE A 171 12.18 16.13 -31.72
C ILE A 171 12.79 17.31 -32.50
N ASP A 172 12.85 17.16 -33.82
CA ASP A 172 13.69 17.94 -34.73
C ASP A 172 12.97 19.17 -35.35
N ARG A 173 13.71 20.19 -35.78
CA ARG A 173 13.14 21.34 -36.52
C ARG A 173 14.07 21.97 -37.55
N ASN A 174 13.47 22.32 -38.69
CA ASN A 174 14.10 23.10 -39.76
C ASN A 174 13.68 24.58 -39.73
N SER A 175 12.39 24.90 -39.51
CA SER A 175 11.92 26.29 -39.42
C SER A 175 10.57 26.44 -38.69
N PRO A 176 10.10 27.67 -38.35
CA PRO A 176 8.82 27.85 -37.65
C PRO A 176 7.61 27.39 -38.46
N GLY A 177 6.91 26.35 -37.98
CA GLY A 177 5.86 25.65 -38.75
C GLY A 177 6.40 24.60 -39.72
N ASP A 178 7.58 24.05 -39.43
CA ASP A 178 8.32 23.04 -40.19
C ASP A 178 9.23 22.29 -39.22
N GLN A 179 8.57 21.52 -38.36
CA GLN A 179 9.03 21.01 -37.08
C GLN A 179 8.35 19.66 -36.80
N GLU A 180 9.02 18.82 -36.03
CA GLU A 180 8.41 17.66 -35.41
C GLU A 180 7.87 18.04 -34.03
N SER A 181 6.79 17.36 -33.66
CA SER A 181 6.12 17.55 -32.37
C SER A 181 5.59 16.22 -31.87
N VAL A 182 5.72 15.98 -30.57
CA VAL A 182 5.01 14.94 -29.84
C VAL A 182 3.81 15.59 -29.16
N ILE A 183 2.63 15.01 -29.37
CA ILE A 183 1.35 15.51 -28.86
C ILE A 183 0.70 14.39 -28.07
N ILE A 184 0.50 14.60 -26.77
CA ILE A 184 -0.18 13.65 -25.87
C ILE A 184 -1.47 14.28 -25.32
N ASP A 185 -2.45 13.42 -25.05
CA ASP A 185 -3.60 13.80 -24.23
C ASP A 185 -3.19 13.76 -22.75
N ALA A 186 -3.60 14.77 -21.97
CA ALA A 186 -3.22 14.95 -20.59
C ALA A 186 -3.77 13.84 -19.68
N GLY A 187 -5.02 13.38 -19.89
CA GLY A 187 -5.59 12.30 -19.07
C GLY A 187 -4.85 10.97 -19.24
N SER A 188 -4.23 10.74 -20.40
CA SER A 188 -3.49 9.49 -20.69
C SER A 188 -2.19 9.30 -19.90
N PHE A 189 -1.74 10.31 -19.15
CA PHE A 189 -0.45 10.37 -18.47
C PHE A 189 -0.59 11.07 -17.09
N THR A 190 0.36 10.88 -16.17
CA THR A 190 0.37 11.51 -14.83
C THR A 190 1.25 12.75 -14.76
N ASP A 191 2.38 12.76 -15.49
CA ASP A 191 3.19 13.96 -15.72
C ASP A 191 3.75 14.04 -17.14
N PHE A 192 4.24 15.22 -17.51
CA PHE A 192 5.23 15.37 -18.56
C PHE A 192 6.50 16.08 -18.06
N SER A 193 7.63 15.72 -18.65
CA SER A 193 8.97 16.07 -18.18
C SER A 193 9.90 16.43 -19.34
N THR A 194 10.83 17.36 -19.09
CA THR A 194 11.87 17.84 -20.05
C THR A 194 13.17 18.16 -19.30
N SER A 195 14.29 18.38 -19.99
CA SER A 195 15.54 18.80 -19.31
C SER A 195 15.43 20.22 -18.72
N GLY A 196 16.26 20.51 -17.71
CA GLY A 196 16.35 21.85 -17.09
C GLY A 196 16.84 22.98 -17.99
N ASP A 197 17.32 22.65 -19.19
CA ASP A 197 17.82 23.56 -20.22
C ASP A 197 17.15 23.37 -21.60
N THR A 198 16.00 22.67 -21.64
CA THR A 198 15.35 22.18 -22.85
C THR A 198 15.22 23.18 -24.02
N SER A 199 15.50 22.69 -25.23
CA SER A 199 15.26 23.39 -26.50
C SER A 199 13.82 23.25 -27.00
N LEU A 200 12.95 22.48 -26.32
CA LEU A 200 11.57 22.26 -26.74
C LEU A 200 10.64 23.44 -26.41
N ASN A 201 9.70 23.72 -27.30
CA ASN A 201 8.56 24.58 -27.04
C ASN A 201 7.37 23.71 -26.62
N VAL A 202 7.26 23.44 -25.33
CA VAL A 202 6.11 22.71 -24.76
C VAL A 202 4.95 23.65 -24.47
N THR A 203 3.74 23.27 -24.85
CA THR A 203 2.50 24.01 -24.56
C THR A 203 1.36 23.09 -24.16
N THR A 204 0.77 23.33 -22.99
CA THR A 204 -0.44 22.66 -22.49
C THR A 204 -1.67 23.53 -22.75
N SER A 205 -2.71 22.99 -23.39
CA SER A 205 -3.93 23.74 -23.70
C SER A 205 -5.14 22.84 -23.95
N GLY A 206 -6.08 22.78 -23.00
CA GLY A 206 -7.37 22.09 -23.17
C GLY A 206 -7.21 20.56 -23.23
N GLY A 207 -6.62 19.97 -22.20
CA GLY A 207 -6.37 18.53 -22.11
C GLY A 207 -5.26 18.00 -23.03
N VAL A 208 -4.53 18.85 -23.75
CA VAL A 208 -3.48 18.41 -24.68
C VAL A 208 -2.15 19.08 -24.37
N VAL A 209 -1.06 18.29 -24.32
CA VAL A 209 0.32 18.78 -24.35
C VAL A 209 0.87 18.60 -25.76
N ASN A 210 1.47 19.66 -26.29
CA ASN A 210 2.27 19.61 -27.51
C ASN A 210 3.71 20.01 -27.16
N ALA A 211 4.65 19.09 -27.33
CA ALA A 211 6.09 19.31 -27.22
C ALA A 211 6.72 19.35 -28.61
N ALA A 212 7.01 20.57 -29.09
CA ALA A 212 7.56 20.80 -30.42
C ALA A 212 9.04 21.18 -30.38
N GLY A 213 9.85 20.60 -31.28
CA GLY A 213 11.26 20.94 -31.44
C GLY A 213 11.45 22.42 -31.79
N THR A 214 12.56 23.06 -31.36
CA THR A 214 12.85 24.46 -31.77
C THR A 214 14.08 24.65 -32.66
N GLU A 215 15.00 23.68 -32.70
CA GLU A 215 16.16 23.63 -33.60
C GLU A 215 16.46 22.20 -34.09
N THR A 216 17.61 21.97 -34.75
CA THR A 216 17.97 20.68 -35.34
C THR A 216 18.83 19.87 -34.38
N ASN A 217 18.39 18.67 -34.02
CA ASN A 217 18.84 17.98 -32.80
C ASN A 217 19.66 16.70 -33.08
N ASP A 218 20.03 15.98 -32.01
CA ASP A 218 20.69 14.67 -32.02
C ASP A 218 20.02 13.82 -30.93
N PRO A 219 19.69 12.54 -31.17
CA PRO A 219 18.96 11.69 -30.22
C PRO A 219 19.71 11.43 -28.89
N SER A 220 20.97 11.85 -28.78
CA SER A 220 21.77 11.81 -27.56
C SER A 220 21.84 13.13 -26.77
N ASP A 221 21.21 14.21 -27.25
CA ASP A 221 21.19 15.51 -26.55
C ASP A 221 19.85 15.72 -25.83
N GLN A 222 19.88 15.72 -24.48
CA GLN A 222 18.67 15.69 -23.65
C GLN A 222 17.83 16.97 -23.70
N ASP A 223 18.36 18.08 -24.22
CA ASP A 223 17.57 19.32 -24.35
C ASP A 223 16.38 19.16 -25.31
N ALA A 224 16.46 18.20 -26.24
CA ALA A 224 15.45 17.85 -27.22
C ALA A 224 14.48 16.74 -26.75
N TRP A 225 14.65 16.22 -25.52
CA TRP A 225 13.89 15.07 -25.05
C TRP A 225 12.58 15.50 -24.37
N PHE A 226 11.50 14.80 -24.72
CA PHE A 226 10.21 14.88 -24.04
C PHE A 226 9.91 13.52 -23.44
N SER A 227 9.61 13.47 -22.14
CA SER A 227 9.10 12.26 -21.50
C SER A 227 7.73 12.50 -20.88
N ALA A 228 6.92 11.45 -20.80
CA ALA A 228 5.65 11.47 -20.10
C ALA A 228 5.46 10.18 -19.30
N SER A 229 5.16 10.33 -18.02
CA SER A 229 4.92 9.24 -17.08
C SER A 229 3.45 8.84 -17.13
N PHE A 230 3.14 7.57 -16.91
CA PHE A 230 1.76 7.09 -16.82
C PHE A 230 1.67 5.91 -15.86
N GLU A 231 0.50 5.76 -15.24
CA GLU A 231 0.23 4.72 -14.27
C GLU A 231 -1.06 3.97 -14.64
N ASN A 232 -1.16 2.72 -14.22
CA ASN A 232 -2.34 1.87 -14.36
C ASN A 232 -2.84 1.64 -15.81
N ARG A 233 -2.10 1.98 -16.88
CA ARG A 233 -2.59 1.89 -18.29
C ARG A 233 -2.19 0.59 -18.99
N GLU A 234 -3.15 -0.11 -19.62
CA GLU A 234 -2.90 -1.18 -20.62
C GLU A 234 -2.43 -0.62 -21.98
N PHE A 235 -2.63 0.66 -22.25
CA PHE A 235 -2.14 1.33 -23.46
C PHE A 235 -1.91 2.81 -23.23
N ILE A 236 -0.99 3.40 -24.01
CA ILE A 236 -0.90 4.87 -24.17
C ILE A 236 -1.32 5.28 -25.58
N GLU A 237 -1.84 6.51 -25.72
CA GLU A 237 -2.09 7.13 -27.01
C GLU A 237 -1.26 8.40 -27.19
N PHE A 238 -0.71 8.58 -28.39
CA PHE A 238 0.10 9.75 -28.74
C PHE A 238 -0.05 10.10 -30.22
N THR A 239 0.18 11.37 -30.56
CA THR A 239 0.09 11.91 -31.92
C THR A 239 1.41 12.59 -32.28
N LEU A 240 1.85 12.41 -33.52
CA LEU A 240 3.15 12.83 -34.03
C LEU A 240 2.96 13.75 -35.24
N GLU A 241 3.61 14.92 -35.25
CA GLU A 241 3.56 15.95 -36.32
C GLU A 241 4.79 15.85 -37.24
N THR A 242 4.62 15.97 -38.57
CA THR A 242 5.75 15.87 -39.54
C THR A 242 6.29 17.22 -40.01
N ARG A 243 7.60 17.25 -40.33
CA ARG A 243 8.26 18.38 -41.02
C ARG A 243 8.38 18.15 -42.54
N THR A 244 9.08 19.05 -43.25
CA THR A 244 9.24 19.04 -44.74
C THR A 244 10.04 17.85 -45.31
N GLY A 245 10.57 16.97 -44.47
CA GLY A 245 11.18 15.71 -44.86
C GLY A 245 10.90 14.63 -43.82
N GLN A 246 11.41 13.43 -44.07
CA GLN A 246 11.26 12.24 -43.23
C GLN A 246 11.38 12.52 -41.73
N SER A 247 10.28 12.34 -41.00
CA SER A 247 10.18 12.53 -39.55
C SER A 247 10.23 11.19 -38.84
N GLY A 248 11.32 10.96 -38.11
CA GLY A 248 11.57 9.70 -37.40
C GLY A 248 11.25 9.85 -35.92
N PHE A 249 10.54 8.88 -35.35
CA PHE A 249 10.22 8.85 -33.93
C PHE A 249 10.47 7.45 -33.38
N SER A 250 10.89 7.42 -32.11
CA SER A 250 11.14 6.20 -31.34
C SER A 250 10.82 6.45 -29.88
N LEU A 251 10.70 5.37 -29.10
CA LEU A 251 10.70 5.41 -27.64
C LEU A 251 12.04 4.82 -27.19
N SER A 252 12.84 5.56 -26.44
CA SER A 252 14.26 5.22 -26.23
C SER A 252 14.53 4.17 -25.16
N GLY A 253 13.63 4.03 -24.18
CA GLY A 253 13.90 3.31 -22.94
C GLY A 253 14.80 4.08 -21.95
N ASP A 254 15.25 5.28 -22.30
CA ASP A 254 16.06 6.15 -21.43
C ASP A 254 15.18 7.13 -20.63
N LEU A 255 15.74 7.67 -19.55
CA LEU A 255 15.16 8.76 -18.75
C LEU A 255 16.02 10.02 -18.89
N ILE A 256 15.39 11.18 -18.72
CA ILE A 256 16.07 12.49 -18.65
C ILE A 256 16.80 12.62 -17.30
N ASP A 257 18.04 13.11 -17.30
CA ASP A 257 18.80 13.42 -16.08
C ASP A 257 18.30 14.74 -15.45
N ASP A 258 18.09 14.77 -14.13
CA ASP A 258 17.58 15.92 -13.36
C ASP A 258 16.35 16.63 -14.02
N PRO A 259 15.24 15.91 -14.30
CA PRO A 259 14.14 16.43 -15.12
C PRO A 259 13.33 17.55 -14.45
N VAL A 260 12.81 18.45 -15.28
CA VAL A 260 11.76 19.42 -14.89
C VAL A 260 10.40 18.79 -15.12
N VAL A 261 9.90 18.14 -14.08
CA VAL A 261 8.58 17.51 -14.02
C VAL A 261 7.48 18.56 -13.97
N THR A 262 6.45 18.38 -14.81
CA THR A 262 5.19 19.13 -14.77
C THR A 262 4.04 18.12 -14.65
N PRO A 263 3.49 17.91 -13.44
CA PRO A 263 2.35 17.01 -13.27
C PRO A 263 1.12 17.58 -13.99
N PHE A 264 0.21 16.69 -14.37
CA PHE A 264 -1.15 17.12 -14.69
C PHE A 264 -1.88 17.56 -13.42
N VAL A 265 -2.93 18.37 -13.59
CA VAL A 265 -3.76 18.79 -12.46
C VAL A 265 -5.00 17.92 -12.52
N GLU A 266 -4.91 16.85 -11.77
CA GLU A 266 -5.94 15.86 -11.46
C GLU A 266 -7.17 16.52 -10.77
N GLY A 267 -8.20 15.72 -10.55
CA GLY A 267 -9.57 16.07 -10.22
C GLY A 267 -9.84 16.80 -8.90
N ASN A 268 -11.11 16.78 -8.51
CA ASN A 268 -11.62 16.98 -7.14
C ASN A 268 -13.01 16.31 -7.15
N ASP A 269 -13.01 14.98 -7.08
CA ASP A 269 -14.03 14.18 -7.74
C ASP A 269 -15.11 13.70 -6.77
N THR A 270 -16.27 13.33 -7.30
CA THR A 270 -17.39 12.81 -6.50
C THR A 270 -17.79 11.45 -7.05
N ILE A 271 -17.38 10.38 -6.37
CA ILE A 271 -17.58 9.00 -6.82
C ILE A 271 -18.49 8.26 -5.84
N PHE A 272 -19.54 7.64 -6.38
CA PHE A 272 -20.42 6.72 -5.67
C PHE A 272 -20.32 5.33 -6.33
N GLY A 273 -19.97 4.31 -5.55
CA GLY A 273 -20.06 2.90 -5.95
C GLY A 273 -21.51 2.49 -6.16
N GLY A 274 -22.23 2.27 -5.05
CA GLY A 274 -23.67 2.12 -5.02
C GLY A 274 -24.12 0.88 -4.26
N THR A 275 -24.18 -0.27 -4.96
CA THR A 275 -24.56 -1.56 -4.35
C THR A 275 -23.88 -2.74 -5.04
N GLY A 276 -23.06 -3.50 -4.31
CA GLY A 276 -22.18 -4.56 -4.78
C GLY A 276 -20.78 -4.35 -4.22
N ASN A 277 -19.77 -5.14 -4.61
CA ASN A 277 -18.44 -5.05 -4.01
C ASN A 277 -17.50 -4.21 -4.90
N ASP A 278 -17.48 -2.90 -4.66
CA ASP A 278 -16.91 -1.91 -5.58
C ASP A 278 -15.41 -1.63 -5.35
N GLN A 279 -14.73 -1.19 -6.41
CA GLN A 279 -13.34 -0.71 -6.38
C GLN A 279 -13.29 0.75 -6.83
N ILE A 280 -12.91 1.65 -5.93
CA ILE A 280 -12.95 3.10 -6.13
C ILE A 280 -11.54 3.68 -5.96
N PHE A 281 -11.10 4.47 -6.94
CA PHE A 281 -9.82 5.18 -6.93
C PHE A 281 -10.09 6.67 -7.18
N GLY A 282 -9.81 7.56 -6.21
CA GLY A 282 -9.88 9.02 -6.42
C GLY A 282 -8.75 9.50 -7.34
N GLN A 283 -7.53 9.06 -7.02
CA GLN A 283 -6.25 9.39 -7.65
C GLN A 283 -5.64 10.70 -7.16
N GLY A 284 -5.97 11.84 -7.77
CA GLY A 284 -5.40 13.13 -7.40
C GLY A 284 -6.49 14.18 -7.25
N GLY A 285 -6.56 14.86 -6.11
CA GLY A 285 -7.61 15.83 -5.92
C GLY A 285 -7.83 16.29 -4.49
N ASN A 286 -9.11 16.34 -4.11
CA ASN A 286 -9.62 16.56 -2.75
C ASN A 286 -11.04 15.95 -2.77
N ASP A 287 -11.08 14.63 -2.75
CA ASP A 287 -12.18 13.89 -3.36
C ASP A 287 -13.30 13.54 -2.37
N SER A 288 -14.42 13.09 -2.91
CA SER A 288 -15.64 12.74 -2.20
C SER A 288 -16.08 11.35 -2.62
N LEU A 289 -15.45 10.33 -2.02
CA LEU A 289 -15.61 8.92 -2.36
C LEU A 289 -16.61 8.25 -1.44
N SER A 290 -17.49 7.41 -1.99
CA SER A 290 -18.40 6.59 -1.20
C SER A 290 -18.62 5.22 -1.84
N GLY A 291 -18.46 4.15 -1.04
CA GLY A 291 -18.72 2.78 -1.45
C GLY A 291 -20.23 2.53 -1.60
N GLY A 292 -20.87 2.05 -0.52
CA GLY A 292 -22.33 1.97 -0.42
C GLY A 292 -22.83 0.74 0.33
N ASP A 293 -23.62 -0.09 -0.34
CA ASP A 293 -24.04 -1.43 0.15
C ASP A 293 -23.09 -2.51 -0.43
N GLY A 294 -21.91 -2.73 0.17
CA GLY A 294 -20.84 -3.62 -0.36
C GLY A 294 -19.81 -4.06 0.69
N ASP A 295 -18.93 -5.03 0.39
CA ASP A 295 -17.60 -5.08 1.04
C ASP A 295 -16.60 -4.47 0.06
N ASP A 296 -16.30 -3.18 0.21
CA ASP A 296 -15.71 -2.34 -0.83
C ASP A 296 -14.19 -2.18 -0.67
N THR A 297 -13.53 -1.67 -1.72
CA THR A 297 -12.12 -1.26 -1.70
C THR A 297 -11.98 0.15 -2.24
N ILE A 298 -11.58 1.08 -1.39
CA ILE A 298 -11.46 2.51 -1.71
C ILE A 298 -10.02 2.98 -1.48
N GLU A 299 -9.47 3.69 -2.44
CA GLU A 299 -8.18 4.37 -2.39
C GLU A 299 -8.40 5.85 -2.71
N GLY A 300 -8.08 6.74 -1.76
CA GLY A 300 -8.14 8.20 -1.96
C GLY A 300 -7.12 8.62 -3.00
N GLY A 301 -5.86 8.75 -2.57
CA GLY A 301 -4.71 8.89 -3.46
C GLY A 301 -3.78 10.00 -2.98
N SER A 302 -3.83 11.18 -3.60
CA SER A 302 -3.13 12.37 -3.13
C SER A 302 -4.04 13.59 -3.09
N GLY A 303 -4.28 14.13 -1.89
CA GLY A 303 -5.35 15.11 -1.73
C GLY A 303 -5.65 15.53 -0.29
N ASN A 304 -6.93 15.82 -0.04
CA ASN A 304 -7.50 16.03 1.30
C ASN A 304 -8.92 15.48 1.24
N ASP A 305 -9.01 14.16 1.29
CA ASP A 305 -10.15 13.44 0.75
C ASP A 305 -11.22 13.20 1.81
N THR A 306 -12.43 12.90 1.37
CA THR A 306 -13.58 12.56 2.21
C THR A 306 -14.13 11.21 1.74
N ILE A 307 -13.97 10.18 2.56
CA ILE A 307 -14.28 8.78 2.23
C ILE A 307 -15.34 8.24 3.21
N ASP A 308 -16.38 7.62 2.67
CA ASP A 308 -17.48 6.97 3.41
C ASP A 308 -17.67 5.55 2.85
N GLY A 309 -17.13 4.52 3.54
CA GLY A 309 -17.19 3.12 3.07
C GLY A 309 -18.63 2.65 2.90
N GLY A 310 -19.37 2.62 4.01
CA GLY A 310 -20.82 2.50 4.03
C GLY A 310 -21.30 1.31 4.86
N ALA A 311 -21.43 0.14 4.23
CA ALA A 311 -22.19 -0.98 4.81
C ALA A 311 -21.69 -2.39 4.41
N GLY A 312 -20.41 -2.69 4.66
CA GLY A 312 -19.92 -4.07 4.75
C GLY A 312 -18.64 -4.18 5.56
N ASN A 313 -17.59 -4.80 5.01
CA ASN A 313 -16.32 -5.01 5.68
C ASN A 313 -15.21 -4.38 4.84
N ASP A 314 -15.13 -3.05 4.92
CA ASP A 314 -14.52 -2.25 3.86
C ASP A 314 -13.00 -2.13 4.02
N ARG A 315 -12.31 -2.05 2.89
CA ARG A 315 -10.88 -1.72 2.82
C ARG A 315 -10.73 -0.29 2.33
N ILE A 316 -10.25 0.59 3.19
CA ILE A 316 -10.00 2.00 2.84
C ILE A 316 -8.52 2.32 3.02
N ASP A 317 -7.88 2.92 2.01
CA ASP A 317 -6.58 3.59 2.13
C ASP A 317 -6.76 5.09 1.82
N ALA A 318 -6.42 5.95 2.77
CA ALA A 318 -6.65 7.38 2.64
C ALA A 318 -5.66 8.07 1.68
N GLY A 319 -4.40 7.58 1.63
CA GLY A 319 -3.35 8.16 0.78
C GLY A 319 -2.54 9.29 1.42
N ASP A 320 -2.06 10.23 0.62
CA ASP A 320 -1.21 11.35 1.05
C ASP A 320 -2.05 12.64 1.24
N GLY A 321 -2.54 12.89 2.47
CA GLY A 321 -3.39 14.05 2.72
C GLY A 321 -3.77 14.37 4.17
N CYS A 322 -4.81 15.20 4.32
CA CYS A 322 -5.42 15.56 5.61
C CYS A 322 -6.89 15.12 5.62
N ASP A 323 -7.08 13.81 5.56
CA ASP A 323 -8.30 13.19 5.06
C ASP A 323 -9.36 12.95 6.14
N ILE A 324 -10.60 12.69 5.72
CA ILE A 324 -11.73 12.40 6.58
C ILE A 324 -12.29 11.05 6.14
N VAL A 325 -12.19 10.04 7.00
CA VAL A 325 -12.66 8.66 6.70
C VAL A 325 -13.72 8.25 7.71
N GLU A 326 -14.85 7.77 7.22
CA GLU A 326 -15.83 6.95 7.96
C GLU A 326 -15.82 5.55 7.32
N GLY A 327 -15.62 4.49 8.11
CA GLY A 327 -15.76 3.10 7.65
C GLY A 327 -17.23 2.79 7.41
N GLY A 328 -18.02 2.84 8.49
CA GLY A 328 -19.47 2.81 8.46
C GLY A 328 -20.05 1.73 9.35
N ALA A 329 -20.22 0.52 8.82
CA ALA A 329 -20.99 -0.54 9.46
C ALA A 329 -20.53 -1.98 9.15
N GLY A 330 -19.34 -2.35 9.65
CA GLY A 330 -18.97 -3.76 9.84
C GLY A 330 -17.61 -3.99 10.50
N ASN A 331 -16.63 -4.51 9.76
CA ASN A 331 -15.33 -4.89 10.35
C ASN A 331 -14.21 -4.30 9.49
N ASP A 332 -14.11 -2.97 9.53
CA ASP A 332 -13.43 -2.21 8.48
C ASP A 332 -11.92 -2.16 8.71
N THR A 333 -11.15 -2.08 7.63
CA THR A 333 -9.69 -2.00 7.68
C THR A 333 -9.22 -0.70 7.02
N ILE A 334 -9.11 0.33 7.85
CA ILE A 334 -8.74 1.69 7.46
C ILE A 334 -7.23 1.88 7.60
N PHE A 335 -6.59 2.25 6.49
CA PHE A 335 -5.20 2.67 6.43
C PHE A 335 -5.19 4.20 6.44
N GLY A 336 -4.53 4.77 7.45
CA GLY A 336 -4.65 6.18 7.78
C GLY A 336 -3.95 7.12 6.80
N GLY A 337 -3.26 6.60 5.79
CA GLY A 337 -2.44 7.41 4.91
C GLY A 337 -1.35 8.12 5.69
N GLY A 338 -1.14 9.42 5.44
CA GLY A 338 -0.70 10.27 6.52
C GLY A 338 -0.43 11.74 6.21
N ASP A 339 -1.10 12.62 6.94
CA ASP A 339 -0.55 13.88 7.47
C ASP A 339 -1.35 14.37 8.70
N ASN A 340 -2.65 14.69 8.58
CA ASN A 340 -3.51 15.18 9.69
C ASN A 340 -4.96 14.64 9.65
N ASP A 341 -5.06 13.40 9.26
CA ASP A 341 -6.20 12.51 9.05
C ASP A 341 -7.17 12.39 10.26
N ASN A 342 -8.46 12.27 9.96
CA ASN A 342 -9.55 12.04 10.91
C ASN A 342 -10.32 10.78 10.52
N LEU A 343 -9.95 9.67 11.16
CA LEU A 343 -10.43 8.32 10.88
C LEU A 343 -11.50 7.92 11.91
N ASN A 344 -12.65 7.48 11.44
CA ASN A 344 -13.74 6.93 12.22
C ASN A 344 -14.08 5.53 11.68
N GLY A 345 -14.18 4.53 12.55
CA GLY A 345 -14.62 3.19 12.15
C GLY A 345 -16.13 3.19 11.98
N GLY A 346 -16.84 3.11 13.11
CA GLY A 346 -18.25 3.46 13.21
C GLY A 346 -19.04 2.45 14.03
N ALA A 347 -19.21 1.25 13.48
CA ALA A 347 -19.95 0.17 14.12
C ALA A 347 -19.40 -1.21 13.76
N ASP A 348 -19.39 -2.07 14.79
CA ASP A 348 -18.86 -3.44 14.83
C ASP A 348 -17.36 -3.57 15.23
N ARG A 349 -16.36 -3.82 14.34
CA ARG A 349 -14.97 -4.13 14.79
C ARG A 349 -13.86 -3.63 13.87
N ASP A 350 -13.31 -2.46 14.17
CA ASP A 350 -12.51 -1.72 13.19
C ASP A 350 -11.00 -1.78 13.44
N THR A 351 -10.26 -1.78 12.33
CA THR A 351 -8.81 -1.96 12.29
C THR A 351 -8.15 -0.75 11.66
N PHE A 352 -7.63 0.15 12.50
CA PHE A 352 -6.86 1.32 12.06
C PHE A 352 -5.39 0.96 11.96
N ILE A 353 -4.81 1.16 10.78
CA ILE A 353 -3.40 0.93 10.52
C ILE A 353 -2.80 2.27 10.12
N ILE A 354 -2.02 2.87 11.02
CA ILE A 354 -1.28 4.08 10.66
C ILE A 354 0.03 3.62 10.02
N ASN A 355 0.06 3.67 8.69
CA ASN A 355 1.15 3.25 7.82
C ASN A 355 2.16 4.37 7.60
N GLN A 356 1.70 5.58 7.28
CA GLN A 356 2.51 6.77 7.06
C GLN A 356 2.22 7.86 8.10
N LEU A 357 3.04 8.90 8.07
CA LEU A 357 2.88 10.16 8.78
C LEU A 357 3.59 11.20 7.92
N GLY A 358 2.82 12.04 7.24
CA GLY A 358 3.29 12.99 6.24
C GLY A 358 4.25 14.06 6.75
N THR A 359 4.68 14.91 5.83
CA THR A 359 5.84 15.79 6.05
C THR A 359 5.49 17.15 6.66
N SER A 360 4.20 17.44 6.90
CA SER A 360 3.67 18.77 7.22
C SER A 360 3.78 19.19 8.71
N GLY A 361 4.84 18.74 9.39
CA GLY A 361 5.38 19.38 10.59
C GLY A 361 4.95 18.80 11.94
N VAL A 362 3.71 19.03 12.38
CA VAL A 362 3.18 18.47 13.65
C VAL A 362 1.86 17.76 13.40
N ASN A 363 2.00 16.55 12.88
CA ASN A 363 0.91 15.66 12.51
C ASN A 363 0.04 15.35 13.74
N ASN A 364 -1.28 15.29 13.53
CA ASN A 364 -2.27 15.15 14.58
C ASN A 364 -3.44 14.26 14.15
N THR A 365 -3.13 13.11 13.53
CA THR A 365 -4.09 12.03 13.26
C THR A 365 -5.03 11.82 14.43
N THR A 366 -6.33 11.70 14.14
CA THR A 366 -7.37 11.42 15.13
C THR A 366 -8.11 10.16 14.72
N VAL A 367 -8.20 9.20 15.65
CA VAL A 367 -8.81 7.89 15.43
C VAL A 367 -9.97 7.71 16.40
N ASN A 368 -11.15 7.40 15.89
CA ASN A 368 -12.28 6.96 16.70
C ASN A 368 -12.69 5.57 16.25
N GLY A 369 -12.71 4.59 17.15
CA GLY A 369 -13.24 3.26 16.82
C GLY A 369 -14.74 3.34 16.56
N GLY A 370 -15.52 3.30 17.63
CA GLY A 370 -16.97 3.42 17.57
C GLY A 370 -17.58 3.23 18.95
N SER A 371 -18.90 3.07 19.01
CA SER A 371 -19.56 2.60 20.25
C SER A 371 -20.85 1.82 19.96
N THR A 372 -20.90 1.22 18.77
CA THR A 372 -22.06 0.57 18.16
C THR A 372 -21.66 -0.77 17.58
N GLY A 373 -22.58 -1.73 17.50
CA GLY A 373 -22.25 -3.11 17.10
C GLY A 373 -21.53 -3.90 18.19
N ASP A 374 -20.54 -4.69 17.79
CA ASP A 374 -19.68 -5.57 18.58
C ASP A 374 -18.34 -4.92 19.05
N ASP A 375 -18.35 -3.57 19.14
CA ASP A 375 -17.51 -2.67 19.97
C ASP A 375 -16.18 -3.30 20.42
N TYR A 376 -15.21 -3.36 19.50
CA TYR A 376 -13.86 -3.86 19.78
C TYR A 376 -12.86 -3.48 18.68
N ASP A 377 -12.21 -2.34 18.87
CA ASP A 377 -11.43 -1.68 17.85
C ASP A 377 -9.93 -1.73 18.15
N THR A 378 -9.11 -1.75 17.10
CA THR A 378 -7.67 -1.94 17.20
C THR A 378 -6.89 -0.88 16.42
N LEU A 379 -6.01 -0.19 17.13
CA LEU A 379 -5.06 0.77 16.55
C LEU A 379 -3.68 0.12 16.42
N ASP A 380 -3.31 -0.24 15.19
CA ASP A 380 -2.00 -0.75 14.83
C ASP A 380 -1.08 0.39 14.35
N ILE A 381 -0.03 0.66 15.13
CA ILE A 381 1.03 1.61 14.78
C ILE A 381 2.36 0.91 14.51
N THR A 382 2.36 -0.41 14.32
CA THR A 382 3.59 -1.18 14.09
C THR A 382 4.38 -0.69 12.87
N PRO A 383 3.77 -0.32 11.72
CA PRO A 383 4.51 0.20 10.58
C PRO A 383 5.38 1.40 10.92
N LEU A 384 4.83 2.43 11.59
CA LEU A 384 5.58 3.62 12.01
C LEU A 384 6.78 3.29 12.90
N LEU A 385 6.64 2.29 13.79
CA LEU A 385 7.72 1.87 14.71
C LEU A 385 8.82 1.09 14.00
N ASP A 386 8.57 0.61 12.79
CA ASP A 386 9.53 -0.05 11.91
C ASP A 386 10.13 0.96 10.90
N ASP A 387 9.37 1.98 10.49
CA ASP A 387 9.83 3.22 9.82
C ASP A 387 10.48 4.25 10.80
N GLY A 388 11.01 3.75 11.92
CA GLY A 388 11.89 4.50 12.82
C GLY A 388 11.22 5.56 13.71
N TRP A 389 9.89 5.70 13.71
CA TRP A 389 9.21 6.58 14.68
C TRP A 389 9.28 6.00 16.10
N THR A 390 9.49 6.87 17.08
CA THR A 390 9.72 6.49 18.47
C THR A 390 8.67 7.07 19.40
N VAL A 391 8.06 6.24 20.26
CA VAL A 391 6.96 6.68 21.14
C VAL A 391 7.50 7.40 22.38
N THR A 392 7.43 8.72 22.35
CA THR A 392 7.96 9.62 23.39
C THR A 392 7.01 9.77 24.58
N ASN A 393 5.69 9.73 24.33
CA ASN A 393 4.65 9.74 25.36
C ASN A 393 3.48 8.83 24.95
N PHE A 394 2.77 8.29 25.94
CA PHE A 394 1.62 7.43 25.73
C PHE A 394 0.61 7.59 26.87
N VAL A 395 -0.50 8.24 26.56
CA VAL A 395 -1.66 8.39 27.43
C VAL A 395 -2.69 7.33 27.03
N LYS A 396 -3.18 6.51 27.98
CA LYS A 396 -4.32 5.60 27.81
C LYS A 396 -5.20 5.71 29.06
N ASN A 397 -6.37 6.31 28.90
CA ASN A 397 -7.38 6.52 29.93
C ASN A 397 -8.54 5.54 29.66
N PRO A 398 -9.02 4.77 30.65
CA PRO A 398 -10.22 3.95 30.46
C PRO A 398 -11.44 4.82 30.20
N GLU A 399 -12.42 4.23 29.52
CA GLU A 399 -13.63 4.93 29.15
C GLU A 399 -14.49 5.45 30.30
N THR A 400 -15.32 6.45 29.96
CA THR A 400 -16.31 7.03 30.89
C THR A 400 -17.76 6.90 30.44
N ASN A 401 -18.00 6.45 29.19
CA ASN A 401 -19.33 6.09 28.66
C ASN A 401 -19.91 4.83 29.35
N GLY A 402 -19.07 3.85 29.68
CA GLY A 402 -19.43 2.54 30.24
C GLY A 402 -19.10 1.35 29.34
N ASN A 403 -18.65 1.60 28.11
CA ASN A 403 -18.19 0.62 27.13
C ASN A 403 -16.75 0.15 27.47
N PRO A 404 -16.25 -0.98 26.92
CA PRO A 404 -15.04 -1.65 27.38
C PRO A 404 -13.69 -1.02 26.94
N GLY A 405 -13.67 0.27 26.59
CA GLY A 405 -12.56 0.89 25.86
C GLY A 405 -11.69 1.94 26.53
N PHE A 406 -10.93 2.67 25.68
CA PHE A 406 -9.96 3.66 26.11
C PHE A 406 -9.72 4.84 25.14
N ASN A 407 -10.02 6.05 25.60
CA ASN A 407 -9.47 7.33 25.14
C ASN A 407 -7.94 7.45 25.38
N GLY A 408 -7.22 8.20 24.53
CA GLY A 408 -5.80 8.49 24.75
C GLY A 408 -5.11 9.36 23.71
N GLN A 409 -3.77 9.40 23.82
CA GLN A 409 -2.89 10.04 22.86
C GLN A 409 -1.54 9.31 22.83
N ILE A 410 -1.08 8.98 21.63
CA ILE A 410 0.28 8.49 21.36
C ILE A 410 1.07 9.69 20.83
N GLN A 411 2.22 10.01 21.43
CA GLN A 411 3.12 11.02 20.87
C GLN A 411 4.38 10.34 20.33
N LEU A 412 4.75 10.71 19.12
CA LEU A 412 5.75 10.07 18.28
C LEU A 412 6.83 11.10 17.90
N GLN A 413 8.07 10.64 17.75
CA GLN A 413 9.17 11.47 17.26
C GLN A 413 10.09 10.65 16.36
N ARG A 414 10.51 11.24 15.24
CA ARG A 414 11.56 10.73 14.35
C ARG A 414 12.52 11.87 14.03
N GLY A 415 13.77 11.80 14.50
CA GLY A 415 14.75 12.87 14.30
C GLY A 415 14.30 14.23 14.88
N GLN A 416 13.79 15.11 14.01
CA GLN A 416 13.15 16.39 14.39
C GLN A 416 11.65 16.46 14.10
N GLU A 417 11.08 15.52 13.34
CA GLU A 417 9.63 15.38 13.16
C GLU A 417 8.96 14.93 14.47
N THR A 418 7.74 15.44 14.74
CA THR A 418 6.92 15.01 15.88
C THR A 418 5.47 14.88 15.48
N ALA A 419 4.85 13.75 15.79
CA ALA A 419 3.46 13.46 15.48
C ALA A 419 2.67 13.07 16.74
N ASN A 420 1.35 13.18 16.66
CA ASN A 420 0.42 12.78 17.70
C ASN A 420 -0.69 11.96 17.04
N ILE A 421 -1.00 10.80 17.61
CA ILE A 421 -2.21 10.05 17.26
C ILE A 421 -3.13 10.18 18.48
N ASN A 422 -4.19 10.96 18.34
CA ASN A 422 -5.27 11.03 19.32
C ASN A 422 -6.19 9.84 19.06
N TYR A 423 -6.66 9.16 20.10
CA TYR A 423 -7.56 8.01 19.91
C TYR A 423 -8.69 7.98 20.93
N THR A 424 -9.88 7.55 20.49
CA THR A 424 -11.12 7.48 21.28
C THR A 424 -11.82 6.15 20.98
N ASP A 425 -12.36 5.48 22.01
CA ASP A 425 -12.87 4.08 21.96
C ASP A 425 -11.94 3.12 21.16
N ILE A 426 -10.83 2.67 21.78
CA ILE A 426 -9.90 1.64 21.24
C ILE A 426 -9.42 0.64 22.30
N GLU A 427 -9.54 -0.66 22.00
CA GLU A 427 -9.40 -1.76 22.97
C GLU A 427 -7.98 -2.35 23.02
N GLU A 428 -7.40 -2.72 21.87
CA GLU A 428 -6.16 -3.52 21.72
C GLU A 428 -4.93 -2.66 21.30
N LEU A 429 -3.70 -3.10 21.67
CA LEU A 429 -2.40 -2.49 21.28
C LEU A 429 -1.20 -3.43 21.58
N ILE A 430 -0.30 -3.72 20.61
CA ILE A 430 0.55 -4.95 20.52
C ILE A 430 2.07 -4.76 20.81
N VAL A 431 2.77 -5.73 21.48
CA VAL A 431 4.25 -5.80 21.78
C VAL A 431 4.75 -7.26 22.15
N CYS A 432 6.07 -7.60 22.04
CA CYS A 432 6.79 -8.92 21.92
C CYS A 432 7.39 -9.69 23.17
N PHE A 433 8.41 -10.61 23.05
CA PHE A 433 9.06 -11.50 24.11
C PHE A 433 10.64 -11.60 24.01
N THR A 434 11.47 -12.20 24.92
CA THR A 434 12.93 -11.86 25.23
C THR A 434 14.09 -12.95 25.15
N PRO A 435 15.41 -12.56 25.19
CA PRO A 435 16.65 -13.41 25.30
C PRO A 435 17.21 -13.70 26.70
N GLY A 436 18.16 -14.64 26.78
CA GLY A 436 18.91 -15.01 27.99
C GLY A 436 18.12 -15.89 28.96
N ALA A 437 16.79 -15.82 28.87
CA ALA A 437 15.84 -16.67 29.58
C ALA A 437 16.08 -18.16 29.30
N GLN A 438 15.95 -18.99 30.33
CA GLN A 438 16.26 -20.42 30.25
C GLN A 438 15.01 -21.27 30.08
N ILE A 439 14.76 -21.72 28.86
CA ILE A 439 13.61 -22.58 28.54
C ILE A 439 13.92 -24.03 28.89
N ALA A 440 12.99 -24.72 29.54
CA ALA A 440 13.17 -26.11 29.95
C ALA A 440 13.04 -27.09 28.75
N THR A 441 14.08 -27.86 28.47
CA THR A 441 14.06 -28.93 27.44
C THR A 441 14.23 -30.32 28.08
N PRO A 442 13.87 -31.42 27.39
CA PRO A 442 14.05 -32.79 27.90
C PRO A 442 15.51 -33.18 28.21
N GLN A 443 16.49 -32.38 27.80
CA GLN A 443 17.92 -32.56 28.05
C GLN A 443 18.46 -31.63 29.16
N GLY A 444 17.62 -30.76 29.73
CA GLY A 444 17.99 -29.68 30.65
C GLY A 444 17.51 -28.31 30.16
N THR A 445 17.77 -27.26 30.92
CA THR A 445 17.45 -25.88 30.47
C THR A 445 18.41 -25.40 29.38
N ARG A 446 17.91 -24.63 28.40
CA ARG A 446 18.70 -23.96 27.36
C ARG A 446 18.31 -22.49 27.27
N ALA A 447 19.28 -21.63 26.99
CA ALA A 447 19.02 -20.22 26.71
C ALA A 447 18.20 -20.09 25.43
N VAL A 448 17.15 -19.26 25.45
CA VAL A 448 16.18 -19.12 24.36
C VAL A 448 16.82 -18.75 23.02
N GLU A 449 17.87 -17.92 23.00
CA GLU A 449 18.63 -17.58 21.79
C GLU A 449 19.39 -18.77 21.15
N THR A 450 19.50 -19.89 21.85
CA THR A 450 20.11 -21.13 21.36
C THR A 450 19.10 -22.13 20.80
N LEU A 451 17.80 -21.88 20.91
CA LEU A 451 16.75 -22.77 20.41
C LEU A 451 16.51 -22.55 18.91
N ARG A 452 16.13 -23.61 18.20
CA ARG A 452 15.81 -23.59 16.76
C ARG A 452 14.53 -24.41 16.50
N PRO A 453 13.87 -24.25 15.33
CA PRO A 453 12.86 -25.19 14.87
C PRO A 453 13.34 -26.65 14.99
N GLY A 454 12.47 -27.55 15.45
CA GLY A 454 12.78 -28.95 15.75
C GLY A 454 13.37 -29.20 17.15
N ASP A 455 13.81 -28.17 17.89
CA ASP A 455 14.10 -28.33 19.32
C ASP A 455 12.81 -28.58 20.11
N ARG A 456 12.91 -29.37 21.19
CA ARG A 456 11.75 -29.71 22.02
C ARG A 456 11.84 -29.11 23.41
N VAL A 457 10.72 -28.58 23.91
CA VAL A 457 10.60 -27.95 25.23
C VAL A 457 9.51 -28.62 26.05
N PHE A 458 9.49 -28.33 27.36
CA PHE A 458 8.35 -28.65 28.22
C PHE A 458 7.31 -27.51 28.17
N THR A 459 6.08 -27.89 27.85
CA THR A 459 4.87 -27.08 27.96
C THR A 459 3.97 -27.62 29.07
N ARG A 460 3.04 -26.80 29.54
CA ARG A 460 2.20 -27.09 30.72
C ARG A 460 1.14 -28.13 30.42
N ASP A 461 0.44 -27.95 29.31
CA ASP A 461 -0.83 -28.62 29.01
C ASP A 461 -0.63 -29.88 28.19
N ASN A 462 0.32 -29.81 27.27
CA ASN A 462 0.52 -30.77 26.20
C ASN A 462 1.77 -31.65 26.41
N GLY A 463 2.64 -31.28 27.36
CA GLY A 463 3.82 -32.04 27.77
C GLY A 463 5.06 -31.62 26.99
N ILE A 464 5.73 -32.57 26.33
CA ILE A 464 6.88 -32.22 25.47
C ILE A 464 6.35 -31.85 24.08
N ARG A 465 6.65 -30.65 23.61
CA ARG A 465 6.31 -30.17 22.25
C ARG A 465 7.56 -29.68 21.51
N GLU A 466 7.41 -29.60 20.20
CA GLU A 466 8.46 -29.25 19.24
C GLU A 466 8.26 -27.81 18.78
N ILE A 467 9.32 -27.00 18.88
CA ILE A 467 9.30 -25.63 18.38
C ILE A 467 9.20 -25.68 16.86
N ARG A 468 8.27 -24.90 16.30
CA ARG A 468 8.05 -24.80 14.86
C ARG A 468 8.71 -23.57 14.26
N TRP A 469 8.72 -22.44 14.98
CA TRP A 469 9.37 -21.20 14.55
C TRP A 469 10.01 -20.43 15.72
N VAL A 470 11.03 -19.62 15.41
CA VAL A 470 11.80 -18.79 16.37
C VAL A 470 12.14 -17.43 15.76
N GLY A 471 11.37 -16.38 16.08
CA GLY A 471 11.64 -15.01 15.64
C GLY A 471 12.56 -14.21 16.57
N ARG A 472 13.22 -13.16 16.06
CA ARG A 472 14.10 -12.27 16.85
C ARG A 472 14.10 -10.82 16.33
N ARG A 473 14.09 -9.86 17.26
CA ARG A 473 14.31 -8.41 17.08
C ARG A 473 15.46 -7.97 18.00
N ASP A 474 16.26 -6.98 17.64
CA ASP A 474 17.38 -6.47 18.49
C ASP A 474 17.24 -4.96 18.70
N LEU A 475 17.23 -4.50 19.97
CA LEU A 475 17.22 -3.08 20.33
C LEU A 475 18.54 -2.69 21.02
N GLY A 476 19.15 -1.60 20.55
CA GLY A 476 20.35 -0.98 21.09
C GLY A 476 20.07 0.18 22.05
N ALA A 477 21.13 0.95 22.35
CA ALA A 477 21.08 2.05 23.31
C ALA A 477 20.29 3.27 22.81
N ALA A 478 20.22 3.48 21.49
CA ALA A 478 19.40 4.54 20.89
C ALA A 478 17.91 4.18 21.04
N ASP A 479 17.53 3.02 20.53
CA ASP A 479 16.16 2.51 20.48
C ASP A 479 15.54 2.40 21.89
N LEU A 480 16.32 1.96 22.88
CA LEU A 480 15.88 1.86 24.28
C LEU A 480 15.92 3.19 25.07
N ALA A 481 16.58 4.22 24.54
CA ALA A 481 16.47 5.58 25.05
C ALA A 481 15.30 6.34 24.41
N ALA A 482 15.04 6.09 23.13
CA ALA A 482 13.98 6.73 22.36
C ALA A 482 12.60 6.07 22.58
N MET A 483 12.56 4.76 22.86
CA MET A 483 11.34 4.03 23.22
C MET A 483 11.41 3.39 24.62
N PRO A 484 11.43 4.16 25.73
CA PRO A 484 11.49 3.60 27.09
C PRO A 484 10.34 2.66 27.46
N LYS A 485 9.24 2.65 26.68
CA LYS A 485 8.15 1.66 26.81
C LYS A 485 8.54 0.23 26.43
N PHE A 486 9.71 0.01 25.79
CA PHE A 486 10.31 -1.29 25.52
C PHE A 486 11.52 -1.59 26.43
N GLN A 487 11.74 -0.84 27.51
CA GLN A 487 12.64 -1.30 28.57
C GLN A 487 12.04 -2.54 29.25
N PRO A 488 12.81 -3.63 29.44
CA PRO A 488 12.26 -4.91 29.89
C PRO A 488 11.81 -4.88 31.35
N ILE A 489 10.86 -5.75 31.69
CA ILE A 489 10.43 -6.01 33.07
C ILE A 489 11.41 -7.00 33.71
N LEU A 490 12.01 -6.58 34.82
CA LEU A 490 12.80 -7.43 35.71
C LEU A 490 11.86 -8.14 36.68
N ILE A 491 11.61 -9.42 36.42
CA ILE A 491 10.93 -10.30 37.39
C ILE A 491 12.03 -10.98 38.20
N ARG A 492 12.27 -10.54 39.44
CA ARG A 492 13.30 -11.16 40.29
C ARG A 492 12.92 -12.57 40.73
N LYS A 493 13.94 -13.34 41.13
CA LYS A 493 13.79 -14.67 41.72
C LYS A 493 12.69 -14.69 42.79
N GLY A 494 11.71 -15.59 42.64
CA GLY A 494 10.61 -15.79 43.58
C GLY A 494 9.47 -14.78 43.53
N ALA A 495 9.55 -13.73 42.70
CA ALA A 495 8.57 -12.63 42.66
C ALA A 495 7.18 -13.02 42.12
N LEU A 496 7.04 -14.20 41.50
CA LEU A 496 5.75 -14.77 41.06
C LEU A 496 5.19 -15.80 42.05
N GLY A 497 5.84 -15.98 43.21
CA GLY A 497 5.44 -16.91 44.26
C GLY A 497 6.02 -18.32 44.10
N ALA A 498 5.95 -19.11 45.17
CA ALA A 498 6.43 -20.50 45.23
C ALA A 498 7.86 -20.71 44.67
N ASP A 499 8.77 -19.81 45.02
CA ASP A 499 10.18 -19.75 44.56
C ASP A 499 10.40 -19.60 43.03
N MET A 500 9.36 -19.20 42.28
CA MET A 500 9.41 -18.92 40.84
C MET A 500 9.46 -17.40 40.54
N PRO A 501 10.22 -16.95 39.51
CA PRO A 501 11.23 -17.71 38.76
C PRO A 501 12.44 -18.13 39.62
N ASP A 502 13.23 -19.11 39.16
CA ASP A 502 14.39 -19.63 39.90
C ASP A 502 15.60 -18.68 39.93
N ARG A 503 15.55 -17.62 39.13
CA ARG A 503 16.51 -16.51 39.02
C ARG A 503 15.78 -15.25 38.55
N ASP A 504 16.50 -14.15 38.43
CA ASP A 504 15.98 -12.92 37.84
C ASP A 504 15.80 -13.08 36.31
N MET A 505 14.58 -12.83 35.81
CA MET A 505 14.25 -12.81 34.38
C MET A 505 14.16 -11.37 33.87
N LEU A 506 14.55 -11.16 32.60
CA LEU A 506 14.11 -10.01 31.81
C LEU A 506 13.08 -10.48 30.78
N VAL A 507 11.85 -9.96 30.88
CA VAL A 507 10.76 -10.20 29.92
C VAL A 507 10.27 -8.88 29.34
N SER A 508 9.50 -8.90 28.25
CA SER A 508 8.93 -7.65 27.72
C SER A 508 7.80 -7.12 28.62
N PRO A 509 7.46 -5.83 28.50
CA PRO A 509 6.27 -5.26 29.12
C PRO A 509 4.94 -5.96 28.75
N ASN A 510 4.75 -6.43 27.51
CA ASN A 510 3.50 -7.13 27.15
C ASN A 510 3.53 -8.62 27.44
N HIS A 511 4.71 -9.24 27.52
CA HIS A 511 4.84 -10.70 27.62
C HIS A 511 4.08 -11.26 28.83
N ARG A 512 3.19 -12.23 28.59
CA ARG A 512 2.29 -12.75 29.62
C ARG A 512 2.92 -13.91 30.40
N MET A 513 3.02 -13.70 31.71
CA MET A 513 3.37 -14.74 32.67
C MET A 513 2.09 -15.45 33.14
N LEU A 514 2.17 -16.75 33.38
CA LEU A 514 1.07 -17.51 33.97
C LEU A 514 1.11 -17.37 35.50
N LEU A 515 0.02 -16.89 36.09
CA LEU A 515 -0.20 -16.94 37.53
C LEU A 515 -1.25 -18.01 37.85
N ALA A 516 -0.92 -18.90 38.79
CA ALA A 516 -1.80 -19.94 39.30
C ALA A 516 -2.19 -19.62 40.75
N ASN A 517 -3.47 -19.28 41.00
CA ASN A 517 -3.92 -18.76 42.29
C ASN A 517 -5.38 -19.18 42.58
N GLU A 518 -5.67 -19.59 43.81
CA GLU A 518 -7.03 -19.89 44.27
C GLU A 518 -7.92 -18.64 44.23
N LEU A 519 -7.34 -17.44 44.34
CA LEU A 519 -8.06 -16.19 44.15
C LEU A 519 -8.49 -15.97 42.69
N ALA A 520 -7.72 -16.46 41.71
CA ALA A 520 -8.11 -16.39 40.30
C ALA A 520 -9.29 -17.33 40.02
N GLU A 521 -9.25 -18.55 40.57
CA GLU A 521 -10.36 -19.53 40.52
C GLU A 521 -11.67 -18.95 41.08
N VAL A 522 -11.57 -18.15 42.15
CA VAL A 522 -12.71 -17.47 42.80
C VAL A 522 -13.18 -16.22 42.05
N MET A 523 -12.30 -15.47 41.37
CA MET A 523 -12.64 -14.21 40.69
C MET A 523 -13.07 -14.39 39.24
N PHE A 524 -12.41 -15.29 38.50
CA PHE A 524 -12.52 -15.42 37.05
C PHE A 524 -12.97 -16.83 36.61
N GLY A 525 -13.23 -17.74 37.55
CA GLY A 525 -13.57 -19.14 37.29
C GLY A 525 -12.36 -20.02 36.93
N GLU A 526 -11.27 -19.42 36.45
CA GLU A 526 -10.05 -20.11 36.06
C GLU A 526 -8.94 -19.99 37.11
N ARG A 527 -8.39 -21.14 37.53
CA ARG A 527 -7.30 -21.22 38.53
C ARG A 527 -5.96 -20.69 37.99
N GLU A 528 -5.81 -20.65 36.67
CA GLU A 528 -4.56 -20.32 35.98
C GLU A 528 -4.83 -19.29 34.88
N VAL A 529 -4.16 -18.15 34.95
CA VAL A 529 -4.43 -16.98 34.09
C VAL A 529 -3.15 -16.35 33.57
N LEU A 530 -3.19 -15.80 32.35
CA LEU A 530 -2.07 -15.11 31.71
C LEU A 530 -2.13 -13.61 31.97
N ILE A 531 -1.02 -13.02 32.42
CA ILE A 531 -0.93 -11.59 32.79
C ILE A 531 0.35 -10.99 32.21
N ALA A 532 0.20 -9.94 31.39
CA ALA A 532 1.32 -9.17 30.83
C ALA A 532 2.22 -8.59 31.93
N ALA A 533 3.54 -8.75 31.82
CA ALA A 533 4.48 -8.44 32.90
C ALA A 533 4.45 -6.97 33.35
N LYS A 534 4.07 -6.02 32.48
CA LYS A 534 3.83 -4.60 32.85
C LYS A 534 2.72 -4.39 33.88
N HIS A 535 1.82 -5.37 34.06
CA HIS A 535 0.76 -5.35 35.07
C HIS A 535 1.15 -6.10 36.35
N LEU A 536 2.29 -6.80 36.35
CA LEU A 536 2.83 -7.49 37.52
C LEU A 536 3.78 -6.61 38.37
N THR A 537 4.15 -5.41 37.91
CA THR A 537 5.06 -4.48 38.61
C THR A 537 4.49 -3.85 39.90
N GLY A 538 3.42 -4.43 40.47
CA GLY A 538 2.96 -4.17 41.84
C GLY A 538 3.32 -5.29 42.82
N LEU A 539 3.80 -6.44 42.33
CA LEU A 539 4.32 -7.53 43.16
C LEU A 539 5.74 -7.20 43.65
N ASP A 540 6.04 -7.55 44.91
CA ASP A 540 7.39 -7.38 45.44
C ASP A 540 8.40 -8.20 44.63
N GLY A 541 9.47 -7.54 44.19
CA GLY A 541 10.48 -8.11 43.30
C GLY A 541 10.23 -7.92 41.80
N VAL A 542 9.08 -7.41 41.34
CA VAL A 542 8.83 -7.13 39.90
C VAL A 542 8.98 -5.64 39.59
N ASP A 543 10.01 -5.26 38.83
CA ASP A 543 10.37 -3.87 38.49
C ASP A 543 10.51 -3.66 36.98
N ARG A 544 10.55 -2.40 36.53
CA ARG A 544 11.12 -2.07 35.21
C ARG A 544 12.65 -2.05 35.33
N ALA A 545 13.33 -2.76 34.45
CA ALA A 545 14.78 -2.63 34.29
C ALA A 545 15.11 -1.35 33.49
N VAL A 546 16.38 -0.96 33.51
CA VAL A 546 16.95 0.02 32.57
C VAL A 546 18.20 -0.59 31.97
N THR A 547 18.27 -0.63 30.64
CA THR A 547 19.31 -1.33 29.86
C THR A 547 19.72 -0.53 28.63
N ASP A 548 21.00 -0.64 28.26
CA ASP A 548 21.59 0.01 27.06
C ASP A 548 21.53 -0.88 25.79
N ARG A 549 20.84 -2.03 25.90
CA ARG A 549 20.46 -2.94 24.80
C ARG A 549 19.61 -4.07 25.37
N VAL A 550 18.66 -4.55 24.58
CA VAL A 550 17.93 -5.78 24.81
C VAL A 550 17.47 -6.30 23.46
N SER A 551 17.62 -7.61 23.20
CA SER A 551 16.90 -8.21 22.07
C SER A 551 15.50 -8.64 22.54
N TYR A 552 14.69 -9.10 21.61
CA TYR A 552 13.41 -9.73 21.83
C TYR A 552 13.36 -11.02 20.96
N ILE A 553 12.94 -12.17 21.51
CA ILE A 553 12.89 -13.50 20.86
C ILE A 553 11.53 -14.16 21.14
N HIS A 554 10.93 -14.75 20.10
CA HIS A 554 9.67 -15.48 20.15
C HIS A 554 9.87 -16.99 19.93
N LEU A 555 8.95 -17.81 20.44
CA LEU A 555 8.86 -19.25 20.16
C LEU A 555 7.42 -19.61 19.80
N MET A 556 7.20 -20.39 18.74
CA MET A 556 5.88 -20.84 18.28
C MET A 556 5.80 -22.38 18.17
N PHE A 557 4.59 -22.92 18.31
CA PHE A 557 4.28 -24.35 18.41
C PHE A 557 3.07 -24.69 17.53
N ASP A 558 2.64 -25.97 17.55
CA ASP A 558 1.46 -26.43 16.80
C ASP A 558 0.13 -25.82 17.30
N HIS A 559 0.08 -25.35 18.55
CA HIS A 559 -1.06 -24.73 19.26
C HIS A 559 -0.49 -23.66 20.20
N HIS A 560 -1.30 -22.79 20.81
CA HIS A 560 -0.78 -21.92 21.88
C HIS A 560 -0.35 -22.78 23.08
N GLU A 561 0.88 -22.57 23.57
CA GLU A 561 1.48 -23.37 24.62
C GLU A 561 1.95 -22.48 25.77
N VAL A 562 1.66 -22.86 27.02
CA VAL A 562 2.34 -22.25 28.17
C VAL A 562 3.67 -22.97 28.39
N ILE A 563 4.78 -22.28 28.16
CA ILE A 563 6.15 -22.80 28.25
C ILE A 563 6.79 -22.51 29.61
N LEU A 564 7.81 -23.30 29.97
CA LEU A 564 8.56 -23.13 31.22
C LEU A 564 9.90 -22.39 30.98
N ALA A 565 9.96 -21.13 31.38
CA ALA A 565 11.10 -20.22 31.25
C ALA A 565 11.62 -19.79 32.64
N ASP A 566 12.89 -20.08 32.95
CA ASP A 566 13.53 -19.81 34.26
C ASP A 566 12.71 -20.30 35.46
N ALA A 567 12.10 -21.48 35.30
CA ALA A 567 11.14 -22.10 36.21
C ALA A 567 9.81 -21.35 36.44
N ALA A 568 9.60 -20.18 35.84
CA ALA A 568 8.27 -19.56 35.73
C ALA A 568 7.54 -20.06 34.46
N TRP A 569 6.22 -20.06 34.50
CA TRP A 569 5.38 -20.41 33.36
C TRP A 569 4.98 -19.13 32.62
N SER A 570 5.07 -19.12 31.28
CA SER A 570 4.72 -17.97 30.44
C SER A 570 4.15 -18.40 29.10
N GLU A 571 3.50 -17.50 28.38
CA GLU A 571 2.98 -17.77 27.03
C GLU A 571 4.09 -18.11 26.02
N SER A 572 3.74 -18.86 24.98
CA SER A 572 4.44 -18.83 23.69
C SER A 572 3.92 -17.69 22.83
N PHE A 573 4.52 -17.48 21.66
CA PHE A 573 3.89 -16.68 20.61
C PHE A 573 2.53 -17.28 20.24
N GLN A 574 1.53 -16.41 20.05
CA GLN A 574 0.21 -16.75 19.55
C GLN A 574 -0.05 -15.92 18.29
N PRO A 575 -0.16 -16.53 17.09
CA PRO A 575 -0.66 -15.86 15.91
C PRO A 575 -2.14 -15.49 16.07
N GLY A 576 -2.39 -14.21 16.34
CA GLY A 576 -3.47 -13.48 15.67
C GLY A 576 -2.84 -12.59 14.60
N ASP A 577 -3.67 -11.99 13.74
CA ASP A 577 -3.24 -11.17 12.58
C ASP A 577 -2.18 -10.12 12.93
N TYR A 578 -2.36 -9.41 14.04
CA TYR A 578 -1.42 -8.42 14.55
C TYR A 578 -0.07 -8.99 15.02
N SER A 579 -0.09 -10.14 15.68
CA SER A 579 1.16 -10.81 16.09
C SER A 579 1.97 -11.28 14.89
N MET A 580 1.27 -11.62 13.79
CA MET A 580 1.86 -11.97 12.50
C MET A 580 2.35 -10.75 11.71
N ARG A 581 1.94 -9.51 12.00
CA ARG A 581 2.46 -8.29 11.34
C ARG A 581 3.80 -7.83 11.92
N GLY A 582 4.00 -7.95 13.24
CA GLY A 582 5.28 -7.64 13.92
C GLY A 582 6.43 -8.64 13.64
N VAL A 583 6.38 -9.33 12.50
CA VAL A 583 7.30 -10.37 12.04
C VAL A 583 7.62 -10.06 10.57
N GLY A 584 8.90 -9.78 10.26
CA GLY A 584 9.32 -9.39 8.92
C GLY A 584 9.02 -10.46 7.85
N GLN A 585 8.81 -10.00 6.61
CA GLN A 585 8.22 -10.76 5.50
C GLN A 585 8.78 -12.18 5.34
N GLU A 586 10.10 -12.37 5.21
CA GLU A 586 10.72 -13.71 5.12
C GLU A 586 10.30 -14.68 6.24
N SER A 587 10.15 -14.16 7.47
CA SER A 587 9.72 -14.95 8.64
C SER A 587 8.20 -15.12 8.71
N ARG A 588 7.42 -14.20 8.12
CA ARG A 588 5.97 -14.31 7.98
C ARG A 588 5.63 -15.42 6.98
N ASP A 589 6.32 -15.42 5.85
CA ASP A 589 6.22 -16.42 4.79
C ASP A 589 6.69 -17.80 5.27
N GLU A 590 7.74 -17.87 6.11
CA GLU A 590 8.14 -19.11 6.78
C GLU A 590 7.02 -19.66 7.69
N ILE A 591 6.39 -18.82 8.52
CA ILE A 591 5.28 -19.27 9.40
C ILE A 591 4.08 -19.74 8.56
N LEU A 592 3.66 -18.98 7.53
CA LEU A 592 2.53 -19.34 6.67
C LEU A 592 2.82 -20.59 5.82
N THR A 593 4.08 -20.82 5.44
CA THR A 593 4.52 -22.06 4.78
C THR A 593 4.47 -23.27 5.72
N LEU A 594 4.79 -23.07 7.01
CA LEU A 594 4.74 -24.12 8.04
C LEU A 594 3.32 -24.41 8.53
N PHE A 595 2.43 -23.43 8.48
CA PHE A 595 1.06 -23.46 9.00
C PHE A 595 0.08 -22.78 8.03
N PRO A 596 -0.20 -23.38 6.85
CA PRO A 596 -1.05 -22.78 5.82
C PRO A 596 -2.49 -22.52 6.28
N GLU A 597 -2.97 -23.20 7.33
CA GLU A 597 -4.25 -22.90 7.97
C GLU A 597 -4.32 -21.46 8.54
N LEU A 598 -3.19 -20.90 8.99
CA LEU A 598 -3.11 -19.54 9.55
C LEU A 598 -3.14 -18.44 8.47
N ALA A 599 -3.13 -18.79 7.18
CA ALA A 599 -3.47 -17.88 6.11
C ALA A 599 -5.00 -17.65 5.98
N THR A 600 -5.80 -18.20 6.89
CA THR A 600 -7.26 -18.05 6.90
C THR A 600 -7.77 -17.62 8.27
N GLN A 601 -8.74 -16.70 8.28
CA GLN A 601 -9.42 -16.23 9.49
C GLN A 601 -9.97 -17.38 10.35
N ALA A 602 -10.47 -18.45 9.72
CA ALA A 602 -10.96 -19.65 10.40
C ALA A 602 -9.85 -20.47 11.09
N GLY A 603 -8.64 -20.51 10.54
CA GLY A 603 -7.49 -21.16 11.16
C GLY A 603 -6.88 -20.34 12.30
N LEU A 604 -6.79 -19.02 12.12
CA LEU A 604 -6.40 -18.06 13.17
C LEU A 604 -7.36 -18.11 14.35
N ALA A 605 -8.68 -18.05 14.08
CA ALA A 605 -9.72 -18.22 15.10
C ALA A 605 -9.64 -19.59 15.80
N GLY A 606 -9.15 -20.63 15.13
CA GLY A 606 -8.89 -21.96 15.70
C GLY A 606 -7.66 -22.03 16.62
N TYR A 607 -6.69 -21.12 16.49
CA TYR A 607 -5.49 -21.04 17.33
C TYR A 607 -5.81 -20.30 18.65
N HIS A 608 -6.69 -20.90 19.45
CA HIS A 608 -7.13 -20.35 20.74
C HIS A 608 -5.97 -20.21 21.76
N SER A 609 -6.09 -19.24 22.66
CA SER A 609 -5.16 -19.08 23.78
C SER A 609 -5.24 -20.27 24.74
N ALA A 610 -4.09 -20.70 25.27
CA ALA A 610 -3.99 -21.80 26.22
C ALA A 610 -4.71 -21.52 27.56
N ARG A 611 -4.90 -20.24 27.91
CA ARG A 611 -5.57 -19.77 29.15
C ARG A 611 -6.26 -18.42 28.94
N LEU A 612 -7.15 -18.07 29.88
CA LEU A 612 -7.71 -16.73 29.99
C LEU A 612 -6.61 -15.69 30.22
N SER A 613 -6.56 -14.67 29.36
CA SER A 613 -5.64 -13.53 29.44
C SER A 613 -6.34 -12.35 30.10
N LEU A 614 -5.85 -11.90 31.26
CA LEU A 614 -6.50 -10.83 32.03
C LEU A 614 -6.17 -9.42 31.51
N LYS A 615 -7.19 -8.55 31.50
CA LYS A 615 -7.05 -7.10 31.28
C LYS A 615 -6.36 -6.44 32.50
N ALA A 616 -5.81 -5.25 32.29
CA ALA A 616 -4.97 -4.54 33.26
C ALA A 616 -5.60 -4.35 34.66
N HIS A 617 -6.92 -4.13 34.71
CA HIS A 617 -7.64 -3.91 35.97
C HIS A 617 -7.94 -5.23 36.70
N GLU A 618 -8.16 -6.33 35.98
CA GLU A 618 -8.38 -7.67 36.53
C GLU A 618 -7.09 -8.23 37.15
N ALA A 619 -5.98 -8.10 36.42
CA ALA A 619 -4.64 -8.43 36.91
C ALA A 619 -4.33 -7.68 38.22
N LYS A 620 -4.70 -6.39 38.30
CA LYS A 620 -4.51 -5.59 39.51
C LYS A 620 -5.31 -6.10 40.71
N LEU A 621 -6.50 -6.67 40.54
CA LEU A 621 -7.27 -7.25 41.66
C LEU A 621 -6.53 -8.42 42.32
N LEU A 622 -5.76 -9.20 41.56
CA LEU A 622 -4.91 -10.27 42.08
C LEU A 622 -3.65 -9.70 42.75
N VAL A 623 -2.97 -8.73 42.12
CA VAL A 623 -1.74 -8.11 42.64
C VAL A 623 -1.98 -7.34 43.94
N ASP A 624 -3.02 -6.49 44.00
CA ASP A 624 -3.36 -5.70 45.20
C ASP A 624 -3.82 -6.58 46.39
N GLN A 625 -4.21 -7.84 46.15
CA GLN A 625 -4.59 -8.79 47.20
C GLN A 625 -3.49 -9.79 47.56
N ALA A 626 -2.51 -10.02 46.69
CA ALA A 626 -1.29 -10.79 47.03
C ALA A 626 -0.39 -10.06 48.06
N LEU A 627 -0.63 -8.77 48.28
CA LEU A 627 0.06 -7.91 49.25
C LEU A 627 -0.59 -7.89 50.65
N ARG A 628 -1.41 -8.90 51.02
CA ARG A 628 -2.16 -8.97 52.29
C ARG A 628 -2.04 -10.30 53.03
#